data_AF-A0AAT9L0J4-F1
#
_entry.id   AF-A0AAT9L0J4-F1
#
_cell.length_a   1.000
_cell.length_b   1.000
_cell.length_c   1.000
_cell.angle_alpha   90.00
_cell.angle_beta   90.00
_cell.angle_gamma   90.00
#
_symmetry.space_group_name_H-M   'P 1'
#
loop_
_entity.id
_entity.type
_entity.pdbx_description
1 polymer ?
#
loop_
_entity_poly.entity_id
_entity_poly.type
_entity_poly.pdbx_seq_one_letter_code
_entity_poly.pdbx_strand_id
1 'polypeptide(L)'
;MAGRSGRPPGEHGLTPTVLAELARLRVPVLATMDDEAYDARRFGTPAHAGVLGGAAPVELQRVWSAVELGYLDAFDEDPRLRAAAVWSGGQTAPEYLAVGPELMEEWRRARRPNAHPRGHLLVRAAIDLARCGVSWAGTPVDVLREAQAMYPEEAAAAGGESFEDALAWAVGIRHGVTGLLVPGERHDTWAAFGSLPSDVDARADSPPVPLDMWRLAFDKAPDKGSRWTVRWNAHESLVPQADSDPEIPVVLAGINAAIGDIETAEFWYRKAADAGHTEAAATAGQLLASRDATAEALPYLEQAAEAGIIRTQYHLGVLLAARAQSWLTLAAENGHSAAAQALPPLRKVTATPPDTVRE
;
A
#
# COMPACT_ATOMS: atom_id res chain seq x y z
N MET A 1 -27.77 22.03 4.23
CA MET A 1 -26.70 22.97 3.84
C MET A 1 -25.63 22.91 4.92
N ALA A 2 -24.57 22.13 4.70
CA ALA A 2 -23.44 22.05 5.62
C ALA A 2 -22.45 23.16 5.26
N GLY A 3 -22.45 24.24 6.04
CA GLY A 3 -21.45 25.30 5.96
C GLY A 3 -20.70 25.36 7.28
N ARG A 4 -19.47 24.82 7.30
CA ARG A 4 -18.50 25.15 8.35
C ARG A 4 -18.08 26.59 8.15
N SER A 5 -18.57 27.49 8.99
CA SER A 5 -17.90 28.75 9.25
C SER A 5 -18.30 29.27 10.60
N GLY A 6 -17.34 29.72 11.41
CA GLY A 6 -17.56 30.70 12.48
C GLY A 6 -18.05 32.07 11.96
N ARG A 7 -18.71 32.12 10.80
CA ARG A 7 -19.48 33.24 10.27
C ARG A 7 -20.96 32.83 10.24
N PRO A 8 -21.87 33.77 10.49
CA PRO A 8 -23.30 33.48 10.55
C PRO A 8 -23.74 32.76 9.27
N PRO A 9 -24.74 31.87 9.34
CA PRO A 9 -25.34 31.30 8.15
C PRO A 9 -25.93 32.45 7.31
N GLY A 10 -25.20 33.00 6.34
CA GLY A 10 -25.62 34.12 5.51
C GLY A 10 -25.85 35.46 6.23
N GLU A 11 -25.87 36.54 5.47
CA GLU A 11 -26.50 37.81 5.88
C GLU A 11 -28.03 37.65 6.16
N HIS A 12 -28.55 36.42 6.00
CA HIS A 12 -29.93 35.97 6.21
C HIS A 12 -29.98 34.63 6.98
N GLY A 13 -29.45 34.60 8.21
CA GLY A 13 -29.43 33.38 9.04
C GLY A 13 -30.78 32.81 9.43
N LEU A 14 -30.74 31.62 10.04
CA LEU A 14 -31.92 30.99 10.62
C LEU A 14 -32.49 31.94 11.67
N THR A 15 -33.62 32.58 11.35
CA THR A 15 -34.35 33.47 12.27
C THR A 15 -35.55 32.73 12.86
N PRO A 16 -36.14 33.22 13.97
CA PRO A 16 -37.37 32.63 14.51
C PRO A 16 -38.50 32.54 13.46
N THR A 17 -38.60 33.53 12.57
CA THR A 17 -39.59 33.55 11.49
C THR A 17 -39.34 32.46 10.45
N VAL A 18 -38.09 32.29 10.01
CA VAL A 18 -37.71 31.22 9.07
C VAL A 18 -37.93 29.84 9.71
N LEU A 19 -37.56 29.68 10.99
CA LEU A 19 -37.76 28.44 11.73
C LEU A 19 -39.25 28.09 11.85
N ALA A 20 -40.12 29.07 12.11
CA ALA A 20 -41.56 28.88 12.17
C ALA A 20 -42.16 28.41 10.83
N GLU A 21 -41.71 28.97 9.71
CA GLU A 21 -42.14 28.52 8.38
C GLU A 21 -41.65 27.11 8.06
N LEU A 22 -40.39 26.78 8.39
CA LEU A 22 -39.86 25.41 8.22
C LEU A 22 -40.63 24.40 9.08
N ALA A 23 -40.97 24.75 10.32
CA ALA A 23 -41.81 23.94 11.18
C ALA A 23 -43.21 23.75 10.62
N ARG A 24 -43.83 24.81 10.07
CA ARG A 24 -45.14 24.74 9.39
C ARG A 24 -45.10 23.80 8.18
N LEU A 25 -44.01 23.81 7.43
CA LEU A 25 -43.77 22.93 6.28
C LEU A 25 -43.28 21.52 6.67
N ARG A 26 -43.11 21.24 7.98
CA ARG A 26 -42.57 19.99 8.52
C ARG A 26 -41.19 19.62 7.94
N VAL A 27 -40.38 20.62 7.66
CA VAL A 27 -39.00 20.43 7.19
C VAL A 27 -38.10 20.23 8.42
N PRO A 28 -37.43 19.08 8.57
CA PRO A 28 -36.47 18.89 9.64
C PRO A 28 -35.26 19.80 9.42
N VAL A 29 -34.87 20.54 10.45
CA VAL A 29 -33.68 21.39 10.45
C VAL A 29 -32.65 20.75 11.37
N LEU A 30 -31.50 20.39 10.81
CA LEU A 30 -30.36 19.88 11.56
C LEU A 30 -29.22 20.90 11.47
N ALA A 31 -28.64 21.24 12.63
CA ALA A 31 -27.50 22.13 12.73
C ALA A 31 -26.53 21.59 13.79
N THR A 32 -25.24 21.82 13.59
CA THR A 32 -24.19 21.48 14.55
C THR A 32 -23.52 22.75 15.04
N MET A 33 -23.13 22.77 16.31
CA MET A 33 -22.31 23.81 16.92
C MET A 33 -21.53 23.22 18.08
N ASP A 34 -20.37 23.81 18.39
CA ASP A 34 -19.63 23.47 19.60
C ASP A 34 -20.31 24.04 20.86
N ASP A 35 -19.94 23.51 22.03
CA ASP A 35 -20.58 23.84 23.31
C ASP A 35 -20.39 25.31 23.68
N GLU A 36 -19.21 25.87 23.42
CA GLU A 36 -18.90 27.28 23.71
C GLU A 36 -19.75 28.21 22.84
N ALA A 37 -19.91 27.87 21.56
CA ALA A 37 -20.76 28.52 20.60
C ALA A 37 -22.25 28.44 20.97
N TYR A 38 -22.70 27.30 21.48
CA TYR A 38 -24.07 27.09 21.94
C TYR A 38 -24.36 27.95 23.17
N ASP A 39 -23.51 27.89 24.19
CA ASP A 39 -23.71 28.64 25.43
C ASP A 39 -23.66 30.15 25.21
N ALA A 40 -22.69 30.63 24.42
CA ALA A 40 -22.60 32.05 24.07
C ALA A 40 -23.85 32.55 23.33
N ARG A 41 -24.50 31.71 22.52
CA ARG A 41 -25.66 32.10 21.70
C ARG A 41 -27.00 31.86 22.38
N ARG A 42 -27.14 30.85 23.25
CA ARG A 42 -28.40 30.57 23.96
C ARG A 42 -28.73 31.67 24.96
N PHE A 43 -27.72 32.37 25.46
CA PHE A 43 -27.83 33.55 26.30
C PHE A 43 -27.48 34.85 25.59
N GLY A 44 -27.28 34.79 24.27
CA GLY A 44 -26.92 35.93 23.44
C GLY A 44 -28.12 36.81 23.09
N THR A 45 -28.18 37.26 21.84
CA THR A 45 -29.29 38.12 21.38
C THR A 45 -30.64 37.38 21.43
N PRO A 46 -31.77 38.09 21.60
CA PRO A 46 -33.11 37.48 21.62
C PRO A 46 -33.43 36.66 20.37
N ALA A 47 -32.88 37.04 19.21
CA ALA A 47 -33.03 36.29 17.97
C ALA A 47 -32.34 34.92 18.04
N HIS A 48 -31.10 34.85 18.54
CA HIS A 48 -30.38 33.59 18.71
C HIS A 48 -31.00 32.71 19.80
N ALA A 49 -31.35 33.32 20.94
CA ALA A 49 -32.01 32.61 22.04
C ALA A 49 -33.38 32.06 21.63
N GLY A 50 -34.15 32.79 20.82
CA GLY A 50 -35.44 32.33 20.30
C GLY A 50 -35.33 31.16 19.32
N VAL A 51 -34.29 31.13 18.49
CA VAL A 51 -34.02 29.99 17.59
C VAL A 51 -33.56 28.77 18.38
N LEU A 52 -32.63 28.95 19.32
CA LEU A 52 -32.11 27.84 20.13
C LEU A 52 -33.12 27.32 21.15
N GLY A 53 -34.01 28.18 21.67
CA GLY A 53 -35.07 27.78 22.60
C GLY A 53 -36.13 26.87 21.97
N GLY A 54 -36.26 26.88 20.63
CA GLY A 54 -37.11 25.96 19.88
C GLY A 54 -36.40 24.68 19.40
N ALA A 55 -35.09 24.58 19.63
CA ALA A 55 -34.29 23.42 19.24
C ALA A 55 -34.29 22.37 20.36
N ALA A 56 -34.34 21.09 19.98
CA ALA A 56 -34.01 20.00 20.88
C ALA A 56 -32.50 19.74 20.78
N PRO A 57 -31.69 20.06 21.82
CA PRO A 57 -30.26 19.78 21.78
C PRO A 57 -30.05 18.26 21.86
N VAL A 58 -29.21 17.75 20.97
CA VAL A 58 -28.67 16.39 21.04
C VAL A 58 -27.17 16.54 21.22
N GLU A 59 -26.66 16.12 22.37
CA GLU A 59 -25.23 16.13 22.64
C GLU A 59 -24.57 15.01 21.85
N LEU A 60 -23.65 15.37 20.97
CA LEU A 60 -22.87 14.42 20.19
C LEU A 60 -21.47 14.34 20.77
N GLN A 61 -21.10 13.17 21.28
CA GLN A 61 -19.75 12.94 21.76
C GLN A 61 -18.76 13.02 20.59
N ARG A 62 -17.65 13.74 20.80
CA ARG A 62 -16.57 13.83 19.81
C ARG A 62 -16.00 12.45 19.49
N VAL A 63 -15.86 11.62 20.52
CA VAL A 63 -15.38 10.24 20.44
C VAL A 63 -16.58 9.31 20.36
N TRP A 64 -16.67 8.54 19.29
CA TRP A 64 -17.71 7.54 19.15
C TRP A 64 -17.46 6.37 20.11
N SER A 65 -18.53 5.89 20.72
CA SER A 65 -18.50 4.72 21.60
C SER A 65 -18.16 3.45 20.82
N ALA A 66 -17.70 2.41 21.52
CA ALA A 66 -17.45 1.10 20.91
C ALA A 66 -18.71 0.51 20.23
N VAL A 67 -19.90 0.86 20.73
CA VAL A 67 -21.18 0.45 20.14
C VAL A 67 -21.42 1.16 18.81
N GLU A 68 -21.17 2.47 18.74
CA GLU A 68 -21.29 3.26 17.50
C GLU A 68 -20.25 2.84 16.45
N LEU A 69 -19.02 2.54 16.87
CA LEU A 69 -18.00 1.97 15.98
C LEU A 69 -18.42 0.58 15.48
N GLY A 70 -19.01 -0.27 16.33
CA GLY A 70 -19.54 -1.57 15.93
C GLY A 70 -20.70 -1.46 14.92
N TYR A 71 -21.48 -0.38 14.96
CA TYR A 71 -22.47 -0.13 13.91
C TYR A 71 -21.83 0.24 12.58
N LEU A 72 -20.72 0.97 12.56
CA LEU A 72 -20.00 1.28 11.31
C LEU A 72 -19.50 0.02 10.60
N ASP A 73 -18.97 -0.95 11.35
CA ASP A 73 -18.48 -2.22 10.79
C ASP A 73 -19.60 -3.03 10.12
N ALA A 74 -20.84 -2.90 10.62
CA ALA A 74 -22.01 -3.57 10.07
C ALA A 74 -22.75 -2.75 8.99
N PHE A 75 -22.36 -1.49 8.78
CA PHE A 75 -23.06 -0.57 7.89
C PHE A 75 -22.42 -0.53 6.50
N ASP A 76 -23.01 -1.28 5.57
CA ASP A 76 -22.44 -1.50 4.24
C ASP A 76 -22.91 -0.48 3.18
N GLU A 77 -23.82 0.44 3.53
CA GLU A 77 -24.43 1.37 2.55
C GLU A 77 -23.56 2.60 2.25
N ASP A 78 -22.62 2.99 3.12
CA ASP A 78 -21.72 4.14 2.90
C ASP A 78 -20.24 3.73 3.03
N PRO A 79 -19.50 3.63 1.92
CA PRO A 79 -18.08 3.27 1.92
C PRO A 79 -17.20 4.18 2.78
N ARG A 80 -17.59 5.44 3.01
CA ARG A 80 -16.82 6.39 3.83
C ARG A 80 -16.91 6.06 5.31
N LEU A 81 -18.04 5.50 5.75
CA LEU A 81 -18.26 5.07 7.13
C LEU A 81 -17.41 3.83 7.45
N ARG A 82 -17.37 2.86 6.53
CA ARG A 82 -16.44 1.72 6.61
C ARG A 82 -14.98 2.17 6.58
N ALA A 83 -14.64 3.10 5.71
CA ALA A 83 -13.29 3.67 5.65
C ALA A 83 -12.91 4.37 6.96
N ALA A 84 -13.82 5.13 7.56
CA ALA A 84 -13.59 5.75 8.86
C ALA A 84 -13.40 4.70 9.97
N ALA A 85 -14.16 3.60 9.98
CA ALA A 85 -13.97 2.52 10.96
C ALA A 85 -12.59 1.85 10.84
N VAL A 86 -12.14 1.59 9.61
CA VAL A 86 -10.86 0.91 9.33
C VAL A 86 -9.65 1.84 9.52
N TRP A 87 -9.78 3.11 9.11
CA TRP A 87 -8.62 4.00 8.92
C TRP A 87 -8.59 5.21 9.85
N SER A 88 -9.59 5.44 10.70
CA SER A 88 -9.56 6.56 11.65
C SER A 88 -8.42 6.45 12.67
N GLY A 89 -8.02 5.22 13.03
CA GLY A 89 -6.91 4.99 13.96
C GLY A 89 -7.14 5.72 15.30
N GLY A 90 -6.21 6.60 15.68
CA GLY A 90 -6.32 7.43 16.89
C GLY A 90 -7.18 8.70 16.73
N GLN A 91 -7.73 8.96 15.55
CA GLN A 91 -8.65 10.08 15.28
C GLN A 91 -10.10 9.65 15.50
N THR A 92 -11.01 10.59 15.72
CA THR A 92 -12.43 10.22 15.81
C THR A 92 -13.04 10.11 14.40
N ALA A 93 -14.00 9.21 14.21
CA ALA A 93 -14.69 9.06 12.92
C ALA A 93 -15.28 10.39 12.38
N PRO A 94 -15.83 11.30 13.21
CA PRO A 94 -16.24 12.64 12.76
C PRO A 94 -15.11 13.50 12.20
N GLU A 95 -13.93 13.48 12.83
CA GLU A 95 -12.76 14.24 12.38
C GLU A 95 -12.30 13.73 11.01
N TYR A 96 -12.26 12.40 10.86
CA TYR A 96 -11.98 11.71 9.60
C TYR A 96 -12.91 12.16 8.48
N LEU A 97 -14.22 12.06 8.71
CA LEU A 97 -15.24 12.33 7.69
C LEU A 97 -15.30 13.81 7.32
N ALA A 98 -15.09 14.71 8.29
CA ALA A 98 -15.26 16.13 8.07
C ALA A 98 -14.06 16.78 7.38
N VAL A 99 -12.83 16.31 7.66
CA VAL A 99 -11.60 16.94 7.18
C VAL A 99 -11.04 16.24 5.95
N GLY A 100 -11.35 14.95 5.74
CA GLY A 100 -10.83 14.15 4.63
C GLY A 100 -11.00 14.76 3.23
N PRO A 101 -12.20 15.23 2.83
CA PRO A 101 -12.41 15.84 1.51
C PRO A 101 -11.56 17.10 1.29
N GLU A 102 -11.41 17.95 2.30
CA GLU A 102 -10.61 19.18 2.22
C GLU A 102 -9.10 18.86 2.06
N LEU A 103 -8.61 17.88 2.82
CA LEU A 103 -7.23 17.38 2.70
C LEU A 103 -6.96 16.77 1.33
N MET A 104 -7.89 15.97 0.80
CA MET A 104 -7.79 15.38 -0.52
C MET A 104 -7.70 16.45 -1.62
N GLU A 105 -8.51 17.51 -1.53
CA GLU A 105 -8.44 18.64 -2.45
C GLU A 105 -7.14 19.43 -2.32
N GLU A 106 -6.66 19.66 -1.10
CA GLU A 106 -5.38 20.34 -0.87
C GLU A 106 -4.21 19.54 -1.47
N TRP A 107 -4.13 18.24 -1.17
CA TRP A 107 -3.09 17.36 -1.71
C TRP A 107 -3.09 17.33 -3.24
N ARG A 108 -4.26 17.27 -3.89
CA ARG A 108 -4.36 17.32 -5.35
C ARG A 108 -3.88 18.63 -5.93
N ARG A 109 -4.14 19.75 -5.24
CA ARG A 109 -3.74 21.09 -5.67
C ARG A 109 -2.24 21.34 -5.47
N ALA A 110 -1.62 20.64 -4.52
CA ALA A 110 -0.21 20.77 -4.18
C ALA A 110 0.74 20.37 -5.31
N ARG A 111 0.33 19.47 -6.23
CA ARG A 111 1.15 19.04 -7.39
C ARG A 111 1.54 20.16 -8.36
N ARG A 112 0.94 21.35 -8.25
CA ARG A 112 1.23 22.48 -9.15
C ARG A 112 2.64 23.02 -8.89
N PRO A 113 3.37 23.49 -9.93
CA PRO A 113 4.74 23.98 -9.78
C PRO A 113 4.91 25.14 -8.78
N ASN A 114 3.86 25.92 -8.55
CA ASN A 114 3.86 27.08 -7.64
C ASN A 114 3.20 26.79 -6.28
N ALA A 115 3.01 25.51 -5.93
CA ALA A 115 2.45 25.08 -4.65
C ALA A 115 3.49 24.26 -3.88
N HIS A 116 3.21 22.97 -3.64
CA HIS A 116 4.07 22.05 -2.89
C HIS A 116 4.25 20.74 -3.67
N PRO A 117 4.92 20.77 -4.84
CA PRO A 117 5.03 19.60 -5.71
C PRO A 117 5.80 18.44 -5.04
N ARG A 118 6.81 18.72 -4.22
CA ARG A 118 7.50 17.69 -3.43
C ARG A 118 6.63 17.24 -2.25
N GLY A 119 5.92 18.17 -1.61
CA GLY A 119 4.92 17.84 -0.59
C GLY A 119 3.86 16.86 -1.11
N HIS A 120 3.32 17.14 -2.30
CA HIS A 120 2.38 16.25 -3.00
C HIS A 120 2.96 14.84 -3.21
N LEU A 121 4.20 14.78 -3.72
CA LEU A 121 4.89 13.53 -3.99
C LEU A 121 5.19 12.73 -2.69
N LEU A 122 5.61 13.41 -1.64
CA LEU A 122 5.81 12.81 -0.32
C LEU A 122 4.52 12.19 0.23
N VAL A 123 3.41 12.93 0.16
CA VAL A 123 2.09 12.42 0.60
C VAL A 123 1.62 11.28 -0.30
N ARG A 124 1.88 11.33 -1.62
CA ARG A 124 1.57 10.22 -2.54
C ARG A 124 2.31 8.94 -2.15
N ALA A 125 3.62 9.04 -1.89
CA ALA A 125 4.41 7.89 -1.45
C ALA A 125 3.88 7.29 -0.14
N ALA A 126 3.50 8.14 0.83
CA ALA A 126 2.88 7.67 2.08
C ALA A 126 1.51 7.01 1.85
N ILE A 127 0.69 7.54 0.93
CA ILE A 127 -0.59 6.93 0.55
C ILE A 127 -0.35 5.55 -0.07
N ASP A 128 0.57 5.42 -1.01
CA ASP A 128 0.80 4.14 -1.70
C ASP A 128 1.45 3.10 -0.77
N LEU A 129 2.31 3.50 0.17
CA LEU A 129 2.78 2.63 1.26
C LEU A 129 1.63 2.19 2.20
N ALA A 130 0.69 3.08 2.50
CA ALA A 130 -0.49 2.74 3.28
C ALA A 130 -1.40 1.76 2.55
N ARG A 131 -1.59 1.92 1.23
CA ARG A 131 -2.30 0.96 0.36
C ARG A 131 -1.60 -0.40 0.32
N CYS A 132 -0.27 -0.41 0.37
CA CYS A 132 0.50 -1.63 0.57
C CYS A 132 0.30 -2.28 1.94
N GLY A 133 -0.30 -1.60 2.93
CA GLY A 133 -0.54 -2.15 4.26
C GLY A 133 0.42 -1.65 5.36
N VAL A 134 1.29 -0.69 5.06
CA VAL A 134 2.24 -0.08 6.01
C VAL A 134 1.69 1.28 6.46
N SER A 135 0.61 1.28 7.25
CA SER A 135 -0.11 2.52 7.61
C SER A 135 -0.05 2.90 9.09
N TRP A 136 -0.30 1.96 10.01
CA TRP A 136 -0.56 2.27 11.42
C TRP A 136 0.70 2.42 12.27
N ALA A 137 1.74 1.63 12.03
CA ALA A 137 3.04 1.78 12.72
C ALA A 137 3.80 3.06 12.33
N GLY A 138 3.37 3.72 11.24
CA GLY A 138 4.06 4.82 10.58
C GLY A 138 5.30 4.37 9.80
N THR A 139 5.63 5.12 8.75
CA THR A 139 6.78 4.91 7.89
C THR A 139 7.95 5.83 8.32
N PRO A 140 9.17 5.29 8.51
CA PRO A 140 10.36 6.11 8.72
C PRO A 140 10.61 7.12 7.60
N VAL A 141 11.14 8.29 7.96
CA VAL A 141 11.42 9.40 7.02
C VAL A 141 12.34 8.99 5.86
N ASP A 142 13.34 8.14 6.12
CA ASP A 142 14.26 7.62 5.09
C ASP A 142 13.53 6.71 4.08
N VAL A 143 12.59 5.88 4.54
CA VAL A 143 11.75 5.05 3.67
C VAL A 143 10.81 5.92 2.83
N LEU A 144 10.24 6.99 3.40
CA LEU A 144 9.45 7.97 2.63
C LEU A 144 10.29 8.72 1.59
N ARG A 145 11.58 8.92 1.84
CA ARG A 145 12.50 9.49 0.86
C ARG A 145 12.82 8.49 -0.25
N GLU A 146 13.08 7.23 0.09
CA GLU A 146 13.34 6.13 -0.85
C GLU A 146 12.13 5.89 -1.76
N ALA A 147 10.91 5.87 -1.21
CA ALA A 147 9.67 5.64 -1.93
C ALA A 147 9.38 6.68 -3.03
N GLN A 148 9.90 7.91 -2.92
CA GLN A 148 9.73 8.94 -3.94
C GLN A 148 10.48 8.62 -5.24
N ALA A 149 11.50 7.77 -5.20
CA ALA A 149 12.24 7.35 -6.39
C ALA A 149 11.36 6.57 -7.39
N MET A 150 10.22 6.03 -6.94
CA MET A 150 9.26 5.31 -7.78
C MET A 150 8.44 6.23 -8.69
N TYR A 151 8.60 7.56 -8.57
CA TYR A 151 7.87 8.57 -9.32
C TYR A 151 8.86 9.58 -9.94
N PRO A 152 9.70 9.16 -10.91
CA PRO A 152 10.80 9.96 -11.42
C PRO A 152 10.35 11.26 -12.10
N GLU A 153 9.21 11.24 -12.80
CA GLU A 153 8.67 12.43 -13.48
C GLU A 153 8.22 13.49 -12.48
N GLU A 154 7.46 13.09 -11.45
CA GLU A 154 7.03 13.97 -10.36
C GLU A 154 8.22 14.44 -9.53
N ALA A 155 9.19 13.57 -9.27
CA ALA A 155 10.41 13.92 -8.55
C ALA A 155 11.23 15.00 -9.29
N ALA A 156 11.31 14.90 -10.62
CA ALA A 156 11.95 15.92 -11.46
C ALA A 156 11.19 17.26 -11.43
N ALA A 157 9.85 17.22 -11.51
CA ALA A 157 9.01 18.41 -11.42
C ALA A 157 9.05 19.10 -10.04
N ALA A 158 9.39 18.35 -8.99
CA ALA A 158 9.47 18.78 -7.61
C ALA A 158 10.85 19.32 -7.17
N GLY A 159 11.80 19.51 -8.10
CA GLY A 159 13.19 19.86 -7.79
C GLY A 159 13.40 21.19 -7.04
N GLY A 160 12.45 22.13 -7.10
CA GLY A 160 12.55 23.45 -6.47
C GLY A 160 12.17 23.52 -4.98
N GLU A 161 11.54 22.49 -4.44
CA GLU A 161 11.12 22.41 -3.03
C GLU A 161 12.04 21.43 -2.28
N SER A 162 12.52 21.78 -1.08
CA SER A 162 13.34 20.87 -0.26
C SER A 162 12.49 19.77 0.38
N PHE A 163 13.11 18.66 0.80
CA PHE A 163 12.38 17.59 1.49
C PHE A 163 11.83 18.08 2.84
N GLU A 164 12.60 18.92 3.54
CA GLU A 164 12.25 19.47 4.84
C GLU A 164 11.05 20.41 4.75
N ASP A 165 11.00 21.28 3.73
CA ASP A 165 9.85 22.16 3.48
C ASP A 165 8.60 21.35 3.11
N ALA A 166 8.77 20.33 2.26
CA ALA A 166 7.70 19.42 1.87
C ALA A 166 7.12 18.66 3.07
N LEU A 167 7.98 18.14 3.96
CA LEU A 167 7.57 17.46 5.18
C LEU A 167 6.86 18.44 6.12
N ALA A 168 7.44 19.62 6.36
CA ALA A 168 6.83 20.65 7.22
C ALA A 168 5.43 21.06 6.72
N TRP A 169 5.26 21.20 5.41
CA TRP A 169 3.94 21.46 4.81
C TRP A 169 2.96 20.30 5.03
N ALA A 170 3.41 19.06 4.80
CA ALA A 170 2.57 17.87 4.86
C ALA A 170 2.08 17.54 6.28
N VAL A 171 2.92 17.78 7.30
CA VAL A 171 2.59 17.55 8.72
C VAL A 171 1.83 18.71 9.36
N GLY A 172 1.79 19.87 8.70
CA GLY A 172 1.13 21.06 9.23
C GLY A 172 -0.35 20.82 9.54
N ILE A 173 -0.81 21.27 10.71
CA ILE A 173 -2.20 21.08 11.13
C ILE A 173 -3.14 21.97 10.32
N ARG A 174 -4.15 21.35 9.68
CA ARG A 174 -5.27 22.00 9.01
C ARG A 174 -6.47 22.04 9.96
N HIS A 175 -7.14 23.20 9.99
CA HIS A 175 -8.37 23.41 10.76
C HIS A 175 -8.28 23.09 12.26
N GLY A 176 -7.06 23.08 12.83
CA GLY A 176 -6.82 22.71 14.24
C GLY A 176 -6.97 21.22 14.54
N VAL A 177 -7.10 20.36 13.51
CA VAL A 177 -7.39 18.93 13.68
C VAL A 177 -6.18 18.06 13.32
N THR A 178 -5.75 18.07 12.06
CA THR A 178 -4.78 17.08 11.55
C THR A 178 -4.01 17.59 10.33
N GLY A 179 -2.91 16.93 9.98
CA GLY A 179 -2.15 17.15 8.74
C GLY A 179 -2.46 16.12 7.65
N LEU A 180 -1.82 16.25 6.50
CA LEU A 180 -1.83 15.23 5.44
C LEU A 180 -1.01 14.00 5.84
N LEU A 181 0.08 14.25 6.58
CA LEU A 181 0.84 13.24 7.30
C LEU A 181 0.62 13.38 8.79
N VAL A 182 0.41 12.26 9.46
CA VAL A 182 0.24 12.16 10.91
C VAL A 182 1.40 11.37 11.53
N PRO A 183 1.82 11.67 12.77
CA PRO A 183 2.83 10.88 13.46
C PRO A 183 2.40 9.42 13.59
N GLY A 184 3.33 8.49 13.34
CA GLY A 184 3.14 7.07 13.63
C GLY A 184 3.34 6.72 15.10
N GLU A 185 3.25 5.43 15.42
CA GLU A 185 3.47 4.92 16.79
C GLU A 185 4.92 5.07 17.27
N ARG A 186 5.88 5.10 16.34
CA ARG A 186 7.31 5.20 16.64
C ARG A 186 7.81 6.63 16.43
N HIS A 187 8.89 6.96 17.12
CA HIS A 187 9.56 8.23 16.92
C HIS A 187 10.04 8.37 15.48
N ASP A 188 9.84 9.56 14.89
CA ASP A 188 10.26 9.90 13.52
C ASP A 188 9.66 9.00 12.43
N THR A 189 8.44 8.50 12.66
CA THR A 189 7.64 7.84 11.63
C THR A 189 6.38 8.64 11.31
N TRP A 190 5.94 8.54 10.06
CA TRP A 190 4.81 9.30 9.54
C TRP A 190 3.89 8.39 8.73
N ALA A 191 2.59 8.62 8.81
CA ALA A 191 1.58 7.91 8.03
C ALA A 191 0.72 8.90 7.26
N ALA A 192 0.20 8.49 6.10
CA ALA A 192 -0.85 9.26 5.44
C ALA A 192 -2.10 9.32 6.35
N PHE A 193 -2.74 10.48 6.42
CA PHE A 193 -4.03 10.60 7.09
C PHE A 193 -5.01 9.58 6.48
N GLY A 194 -5.68 8.80 7.33
CA GLY A 194 -6.35 7.56 6.90
C GLY A 194 -7.46 7.72 5.86
N SER A 195 -8.00 8.94 5.68
CA SER A 195 -8.97 9.20 4.61
C SER A 195 -8.32 9.22 3.23
N LEU A 196 -7.05 9.61 3.13
CA LEU A 196 -6.38 9.78 1.84
C LEU A 196 -6.23 8.44 1.08
N PRO A 197 -5.74 7.34 1.67
CA PRO A 197 -5.68 6.05 0.98
C PRO A 197 -7.08 5.55 0.56
N SER A 198 -8.06 5.66 1.44
CA SER A 198 -9.43 5.24 1.15
C SER A 198 -10.08 6.04 0.02
N ASP A 199 -9.90 7.36 0.01
CA ASP A 199 -10.40 8.25 -1.03
C ASP A 199 -9.68 8.03 -2.37
N VAL A 200 -8.43 7.56 -2.36
CA VAL A 200 -7.70 7.14 -3.56
C VAL A 200 -8.26 5.81 -4.06
N ASP A 201 -8.40 4.79 -3.22
CA ASP A 201 -8.91 3.46 -3.63
C ASP A 201 -10.37 3.49 -4.12
N ALA A 202 -11.20 4.38 -3.57
CA ALA A 202 -12.60 4.53 -3.99
C ALA A 202 -12.77 5.07 -5.42
N ARG A 203 -11.70 5.54 -6.06
CA ARG A 203 -11.75 6.14 -7.40
C ARG A 203 -11.32 5.15 -8.46
N ALA A 204 -12.16 5.01 -9.49
CA ALA A 204 -11.87 4.16 -10.63
C ALA A 204 -10.66 4.62 -11.48
N ASP A 205 -10.29 5.91 -11.40
CA ASP A 205 -9.18 6.51 -12.17
C ASP A 205 -7.86 6.61 -11.38
N SER A 206 -7.82 6.05 -10.16
CA SER A 206 -6.60 6.08 -9.35
C SER A 206 -5.52 5.21 -9.98
N PRO A 207 -4.28 5.71 -10.09
CA PRO A 207 -3.18 4.92 -10.62
C PRO A 207 -2.91 3.71 -9.71
N PRO A 208 -2.51 2.56 -10.30
CA PRO A 208 -2.07 1.42 -9.51
C PRO A 208 -0.83 1.79 -8.70
N VAL A 209 -0.67 1.13 -7.56
CA VAL A 209 0.55 1.24 -6.76
C VAL A 209 1.73 0.66 -7.56
N PRO A 210 2.87 1.36 -7.68
CA PRO A 210 4.04 0.84 -8.38
C PRO A 210 4.48 -0.52 -7.83
N LEU A 211 4.91 -1.44 -8.70
CA LEU A 211 5.29 -2.80 -8.32
C LEU A 211 6.42 -2.83 -7.28
N ASP A 212 7.43 -1.99 -7.43
CA ASP A 212 8.53 -1.89 -6.47
C ASP A 212 8.11 -1.29 -5.12
N MET A 213 6.99 -0.57 -5.05
CA MET A 213 6.43 -0.10 -3.77
C MET A 213 6.01 -1.28 -2.89
N TRP A 214 5.48 -2.36 -3.47
CA TRP A 214 5.11 -3.57 -2.72
C TRP A 214 6.34 -4.27 -2.13
N ARG A 215 7.45 -4.33 -2.89
CA ARG A 215 8.74 -4.87 -2.42
C ARG A 215 9.29 -4.02 -1.28
N LEU A 216 9.36 -2.69 -1.48
CA LEU A 216 9.80 -1.74 -0.47
C LEU A 216 8.96 -1.83 0.81
N ALA A 217 7.64 -1.84 0.67
CA ALA A 217 6.70 -1.95 1.80
C ALA A 217 6.92 -3.24 2.59
N PHE A 218 7.13 -4.37 1.90
CA PHE A 218 7.38 -5.65 2.54
C PHE A 218 8.73 -5.66 3.28
N ASP A 219 9.80 -5.19 2.63
CA ASP A 219 11.16 -5.19 3.19
C ASP A 219 11.29 -4.27 4.41
N LYS A 220 10.62 -3.11 4.36
CA LYS A 220 10.66 -2.10 5.43
C LYS A 220 9.57 -2.28 6.48
N ALA A 221 8.69 -3.28 6.33
CA ALA A 221 7.64 -3.54 7.30
C ALA A 221 8.24 -3.86 8.69
N PRO A 222 7.79 -3.17 9.76
CA PRO A 222 8.48 -3.16 11.05
C PRO A 222 8.38 -4.47 11.84
N ASP A 223 7.44 -5.35 11.49
CA ASP A 223 7.16 -6.59 12.18
C ASP A 223 6.51 -7.63 11.25
N LYS A 224 6.33 -8.86 11.77
CA LYS A 224 5.76 -9.98 11.01
C LYS A 224 4.29 -9.75 10.65
N GLY A 225 3.52 -9.09 11.52
CA GLY A 225 2.11 -8.75 11.26
C GLY A 225 1.99 -7.77 10.10
N SER A 226 2.79 -6.70 10.12
CA SER A 226 2.88 -5.75 9.01
C SER A 226 3.27 -6.43 7.68
N ARG A 227 4.27 -7.32 7.68
CA ARG A 227 4.62 -8.11 6.48
C ARG A 227 3.49 -9.00 5.99
N TRP A 228 2.70 -9.55 6.92
CA TRP A 228 1.53 -10.35 6.57
C TRP A 228 0.44 -9.53 5.90
N THR A 229 0.17 -8.32 6.43
CA THR A 229 -0.75 -7.36 5.81
C THR A 229 -0.28 -6.97 4.40
N VAL A 230 1.01 -6.71 4.21
CA VAL A 230 1.55 -6.41 2.88
C VAL A 230 1.35 -7.57 1.90
N ARG A 231 1.64 -8.81 2.32
CA ARG A 231 1.39 -9.99 1.49
C ARG A 231 -0.08 -10.14 1.13
N TRP A 232 -0.99 -9.96 2.10
CA TRP A 232 -2.42 -10.04 1.86
C TRP A 232 -2.89 -8.98 0.86
N ASN A 233 -2.54 -7.71 1.08
CA ASN A 233 -2.93 -6.62 0.19
C ASN A 233 -2.33 -6.77 -1.22
N ALA A 234 -1.09 -7.26 -1.32
CA ALA A 234 -0.46 -7.56 -2.59
C ALA A 234 -1.21 -8.66 -3.33
N HIS A 235 -1.62 -9.73 -2.64
CA HIS A 235 -2.43 -10.79 -3.21
C HIS A 235 -3.74 -10.25 -3.77
N GLU A 236 -4.52 -9.54 -2.95
CA GLU A 236 -5.82 -8.98 -3.37
C GLU A 236 -5.71 -8.01 -4.54
N SER A 237 -4.66 -7.17 -4.54
CA SER A 237 -4.50 -6.11 -5.56
C SER A 237 -3.90 -6.62 -6.87
N LEU A 238 -2.95 -7.56 -6.79
CA LEU A 238 -2.10 -7.94 -7.92
C LEU A 238 -2.53 -9.24 -8.59
N VAL A 239 -3.08 -10.23 -7.86
CA VAL A 239 -3.51 -11.52 -8.44
C VAL A 239 -4.52 -11.35 -9.58
N PRO A 240 -5.54 -10.48 -9.49
CA PRO A 240 -6.48 -10.27 -10.60
C PRO A 240 -5.83 -9.77 -11.90
N GLN A 241 -4.62 -9.21 -11.81
CA GLN A 241 -3.87 -8.62 -12.92
C GLN A 241 -2.61 -9.42 -13.25
N ALA A 242 -2.40 -10.58 -12.63
CA ALA A 242 -1.14 -11.32 -12.74
C ALA A 242 -0.82 -11.86 -14.14
N ASP A 243 -1.79 -11.88 -15.05
CA ASP A 243 -1.61 -12.27 -16.45
C ASP A 243 -1.32 -11.09 -17.39
N SER A 244 -1.45 -9.84 -16.93
CA SER A 244 -1.25 -8.66 -17.79
C SER A 244 0.19 -8.14 -17.82
N ASP A 245 1.00 -8.48 -16.80
CA ASP A 245 2.38 -8.03 -16.67
C ASP A 245 3.22 -9.14 -16.00
N PRO A 246 4.29 -9.65 -16.64
CA PRO A 246 5.14 -10.68 -16.05
C PRO A 246 5.88 -10.24 -14.78
N GLU A 247 6.03 -8.94 -14.51
CA GLU A 247 6.61 -8.43 -13.26
C GLU A 247 5.69 -8.66 -12.05
N ILE A 248 4.37 -8.72 -12.25
CA ILE A 248 3.43 -8.95 -11.16
C ILE A 248 3.66 -10.31 -10.48
N PRO A 249 3.69 -11.45 -11.22
CA PRO A 249 4.07 -12.72 -10.62
C PRO A 249 5.45 -12.69 -9.97
N VAL A 250 6.43 -11.92 -10.46
CA VAL A 250 7.74 -11.81 -9.81
C VAL A 250 7.64 -11.13 -8.44
N VAL A 251 6.87 -10.04 -8.32
CA VAL A 251 6.61 -9.40 -7.01
C VAL A 251 5.91 -10.36 -6.06
N LEU A 252 4.85 -11.03 -6.52
CA LEU A 252 4.12 -12.03 -5.72
C LEU A 252 5.07 -13.15 -5.28
N ALA A 253 5.90 -13.66 -6.18
CA ALA A 253 6.87 -14.71 -5.89
C ALA A 253 7.89 -14.27 -4.83
N GLY A 254 8.47 -13.08 -4.98
CA GLY A 254 9.44 -12.52 -4.04
C GLY A 254 8.88 -12.37 -2.62
N ILE A 255 7.67 -11.82 -2.49
CA ILE A 255 6.99 -11.68 -1.20
C ILE A 255 6.73 -13.05 -0.55
N ASN A 256 6.27 -14.04 -1.32
CA ASN A 256 6.01 -15.39 -0.80
C ASN A 256 7.32 -16.11 -0.41
N ALA A 257 8.39 -15.95 -1.21
CA ALA A 257 9.69 -16.52 -0.91
C ALA A 257 10.26 -15.96 0.41
N ALA A 258 10.14 -14.65 0.61
CA ALA A 258 10.69 -13.96 1.78
C ALA A 258 9.99 -14.35 3.10
N ILE A 259 8.73 -14.81 3.06
CA ILE A 259 8.07 -15.39 4.24
C ILE A 259 8.28 -16.91 4.39
N GLY A 260 9.01 -17.54 3.47
CA GLY A 260 9.28 -18.97 3.47
C GLY A 260 8.21 -19.85 2.79
N ASP A 261 7.25 -19.25 2.09
CA ASP A 261 6.25 -19.98 1.30
C ASP A 261 6.81 -20.29 -0.09
N ILE A 262 7.77 -21.22 -0.12
CA ILE A 262 8.54 -21.56 -1.32
C ILE A 262 7.66 -22.19 -2.41
N GLU A 263 6.62 -22.94 -2.04
CA GLU A 263 5.69 -23.54 -3.00
C GLU A 263 4.90 -22.49 -3.76
N THR A 264 4.34 -21.51 -3.04
CA THR A 264 3.62 -20.40 -3.68
C THR A 264 4.58 -19.51 -4.48
N ALA A 265 5.81 -19.31 -3.99
CA ALA A 265 6.82 -18.56 -4.73
C ALA A 265 7.20 -19.25 -6.04
N GLU A 266 7.45 -20.56 -6.03
CA GLU A 266 7.76 -21.35 -7.22
C GLU A 266 6.63 -21.25 -8.24
N PHE A 267 5.37 -21.39 -7.82
CA PHE A 267 4.20 -21.22 -8.69
C PHE A 267 4.21 -19.87 -9.43
N TRP A 268 4.44 -18.77 -8.71
CA TRP A 268 4.45 -17.44 -9.32
C TRP A 268 5.70 -17.19 -10.18
N TYR A 269 6.88 -17.69 -9.79
CA TYR A 269 8.07 -17.61 -10.64
C TYR A 269 7.89 -18.39 -11.95
N ARG A 270 7.27 -19.58 -11.91
CA ARG A 270 6.91 -20.33 -13.12
C ARG A 270 5.96 -19.53 -14.01
N LYS A 271 4.94 -18.90 -13.43
CA LYS A 271 4.01 -18.05 -14.19
C LYS A 271 4.73 -16.89 -14.90
N ALA A 272 5.64 -16.19 -14.23
CA ALA A 272 6.47 -15.17 -14.86
C ALA A 272 7.40 -15.76 -15.94
N ALA A 273 8.01 -16.92 -15.68
CA ALA A 273 8.88 -17.60 -16.63
C ALA A 273 8.14 -18.03 -17.91
N ASP A 274 6.93 -18.57 -17.77
CA ASP A 274 6.05 -18.97 -18.87
C ASP A 274 5.63 -17.75 -19.73
N ALA A 275 5.61 -16.55 -19.13
CA ALA A 275 5.42 -15.26 -19.81
C ALA A 275 6.72 -14.66 -20.40
N GLY A 276 7.84 -15.39 -20.34
CA GLY A 276 9.12 -15.01 -20.93
C GLY A 276 10.11 -14.31 -19.97
N HIS A 277 9.78 -14.16 -18.69
CA HIS A 277 10.68 -13.50 -17.74
C HIS A 277 11.87 -14.39 -17.37
N THR A 278 13.06 -14.01 -17.82
CA THR A 278 14.26 -14.87 -17.78
C THR A 278 14.84 -15.06 -16.38
N GLU A 279 14.90 -14.01 -15.54
CA GLU A 279 15.33 -14.16 -14.14
C GLU A 279 14.34 -14.97 -13.29
N ALA A 280 13.04 -14.88 -13.58
CA ALA A 280 12.04 -15.73 -12.96
C ALA A 280 12.22 -17.19 -13.40
N ALA A 281 12.55 -17.45 -14.67
CA ALA A 281 12.87 -18.78 -15.16
C ALA A 281 14.12 -19.36 -14.45
N ALA A 282 15.16 -18.55 -14.26
CA ALA A 282 16.34 -18.95 -13.48
C ALA A 282 15.95 -19.36 -12.05
N THR A 283 15.14 -18.54 -11.38
CA THR A 283 14.69 -18.78 -10.01
C THR A 283 13.78 -20.00 -9.91
N ALA A 284 12.79 -20.14 -10.79
CA ALA A 284 11.90 -21.30 -10.85
C ALA A 284 12.68 -22.59 -11.09
N GLY A 285 13.58 -22.59 -12.06
CA GLY A 285 14.45 -23.72 -12.37
C GLY A 285 15.33 -24.13 -11.20
N GLN A 286 15.89 -23.16 -10.47
CA GLN A 286 16.69 -23.44 -9.28
C GLN A 286 15.85 -24.02 -8.12
N LEU A 287 14.66 -23.47 -7.87
CA LEU A 287 13.73 -24.01 -6.86
C LEU A 287 13.35 -25.46 -7.18
N LEU A 288 12.96 -25.74 -8.42
CA LEU A 288 12.62 -27.10 -8.87
C LEU A 288 13.81 -28.07 -8.74
N ALA A 289 15.01 -27.64 -9.16
CA ALA A 289 16.22 -28.45 -9.04
C ALA A 289 16.56 -28.76 -7.57
N SER A 290 16.35 -27.81 -6.66
CA SER A 290 16.60 -28.00 -5.22
C SER A 290 15.67 -29.02 -4.56
N ARG A 291 14.53 -29.34 -5.20
CA ARG A 291 13.54 -30.34 -4.76
C ARG A 291 13.65 -31.64 -5.56
N ASP A 292 14.78 -31.85 -6.24
CA ASP A 292 15.05 -33.00 -7.11
C ASP A 292 14.09 -33.15 -8.30
N ALA A 293 13.28 -32.13 -8.61
CA ALA A 293 12.38 -32.09 -9.78
C ALA A 293 13.13 -31.72 -11.07
N THR A 294 14.24 -32.42 -11.33
CA THR A 294 15.19 -32.09 -12.42
C THR A 294 14.52 -32.02 -13.80
N ALA A 295 13.55 -32.90 -14.07
CA ALA A 295 12.87 -32.90 -15.36
C ALA A 295 12.02 -31.64 -15.59
N GLU A 296 11.40 -31.11 -14.54
CA GLU A 296 10.63 -29.87 -14.59
C GLU A 296 11.53 -28.63 -14.56
N ALA A 297 12.69 -28.71 -13.89
CA ALA A 297 13.66 -27.61 -13.82
C ALA A 297 14.30 -27.28 -15.18
N LEU A 298 14.56 -28.30 -16.01
CA LEU A 298 15.36 -28.18 -17.23
C LEU A 298 14.85 -27.12 -18.21
N PRO A 299 13.56 -27.10 -18.61
CA PRO A 299 13.06 -26.08 -19.54
C PRO A 299 13.28 -24.65 -19.05
N TYR A 300 13.08 -24.40 -17.75
CA TYR A 300 13.26 -23.08 -17.15
C TYR A 300 14.74 -22.67 -17.07
N LEU A 301 15.62 -23.62 -16.69
CA LEU A 301 17.05 -23.39 -16.67
C LEU A 301 17.62 -23.19 -18.08
N GLU A 302 17.15 -23.94 -19.08
CA GLU A 302 17.51 -23.78 -20.50
C GLU A 302 17.11 -22.40 -21.00
N GLN A 303 15.85 -21.98 -20.80
CA GLN A 303 15.37 -20.65 -21.17
C GLN A 303 16.24 -19.53 -20.57
N ALA A 304 16.53 -19.60 -19.27
CA ALA A 304 17.36 -18.60 -18.59
C ALA A 304 18.83 -18.63 -19.04
N ALA A 305 19.39 -19.82 -19.29
CA ALA A 305 20.75 -19.99 -19.78
C ALA A 305 20.93 -19.46 -21.21
N GLU A 306 19.97 -19.72 -22.10
CA GLU A 306 19.94 -19.21 -23.47
C GLU A 306 19.78 -17.69 -23.50
N ALA A 307 19.08 -17.11 -22.51
CA ALA A 307 18.99 -15.67 -22.30
C ALA A 307 20.28 -15.03 -21.76
N GLY A 308 21.33 -15.81 -21.49
CA GLY A 308 22.63 -15.29 -21.08
C GLY A 308 22.83 -15.12 -19.57
N ILE A 309 21.93 -15.66 -18.73
CA ILE A 309 22.10 -15.61 -17.28
C ILE A 309 23.24 -16.55 -16.87
N ILE A 310 24.42 -15.96 -16.61
CA ILE A 310 25.69 -16.68 -16.43
C ILE A 310 25.62 -17.72 -15.31
N ARG A 311 25.05 -17.37 -14.15
CA ARG A 311 24.87 -18.33 -13.04
C ARG A 311 24.04 -19.53 -13.48
N THR A 312 23.00 -19.30 -14.28
CA THR A 312 22.09 -20.34 -14.74
C THR A 312 22.74 -21.23 -15.81
N GLN A 313 23.54 -20.66 -16.72
CA GLN A 313 24.34 -21.44 -17.67
C GLN A 313 25.26 -22.43 -16.95
N TYR A 314 25.93 -21.97 -15.89
CA TYR A 314 26.79 -22.81 -15.06
C TYR A 314 25.99 -23.88 -14.32
N HIS A 315 24.90 -23.52 -13.63
CA HIS A 315 24.04 -24.47 -12.92
C HIS A 315 23.43 -25.53 -13.84
N LEU A 316 22.93 -25.12 -15.01
CA LEU A 316 22.43 -26.03 -16.04
C LEU A 316 23.54 -26.98 -16.52
N GLY A 317 24.74 -26.48 -16.77
CA GLY A 317 25.89 -27.31 -17.15
C GLY A 317 26.23 -28.38 -16.10
N VAL A 318 26.25 -28.01 -14.81
CA VAL A 318 26.48 -28.95 -13.70
C VAL A 318 25.36 -29.99 -13.62
N LEU A 319 24.11 -29.57 -13.75
CA LEU A 319 22.94 -30.45 -13.72
C LEU A 319 22.95 -31.47 -14.86
N LEU A 320 23.25 -31.02 -16.09
CA LEU A 320 23.38 -31.87 -17.26
C LEU A 320 24.57 -32.84 -17.13
N ALA A 321 25.70 -32.38 -16.59
CA ALA A 321 26.86 -33.23 -16.32
C ALA A 321 26.54 -34.33 -15.29
N ALA A 322 25.80 -34.00 -14.22
CA ALA A 322 25.33 -34.97 -13.23
C ALA A 322 24.39 -36.01 -13.86
N ARG A 323 23.44 -35.57 -14.69
CA ARG A 323 22.53 -36.47 -15.41
C ARG A 323 23.28 -37.38 -16.38
N ALA A 324 24.24 -36.85 -17.13
CA ALA A 324 25.11 -37.64 -18.00
C ALA A 324 25.92 -38.67 -17.20
N GLN A 325 26.48 -38.27 -16.05
CA GLN A 325 27.21 -39.18 -15.17
C GLN A 325 26.34 -40.35 -14.69
N SER A 326 25.08 -40.11 -14.32
CA SER A 326 24.15 -41.17 -13.89
C SER A 326 23.90 -42.20 -15.01
N TRP A 327 23.61 -41.74 -16.23
CA TRP A 327 23.40 -42.65 -17.36
C TRP A 327 24.66 -43.42 -17.77
N LEU A 328 25.82 -42.75 -17.78
CA LEU A 328 27.09 -43.41 -18.10
C LEU A 328 27.51 -44.40 -17.02
N THR A 329 27.16 -44.17 -15.75
CA THR A 329 27.39 -45.12 -14.66
C THR A 329 26.58 -46.39 -14.89
N LEU A 330 25.28 -46.26 -15.18
CA LEU A 330 24.43 -47.40 -15.51
C LEU A 330 24.96 -48.19 -16.72
N ALA A 331 25.41 -47.51 -17.77
CA ALA A 331 25.99 -48.17 -18.94
C ALA A 331 27.32 -48.89 -18.61
N ALA A 332 28.19 -48.27 -17.79
CA ALA A 332 29.45 -48.86 -17.37
C ALA A 332 29.25 -50.10 -16.49
N GLU A 333 28.27 -50.08 -15.59
CA GLU A 333 27.88 -51.23 -14.76
C GLU A 333 27.38 -52.40 -15.61
N ASN A 334 26.77 -52.11 -16.76
CA ASN A 334 26.39 -53.11 -17.77
C ASN A 334 27.54 -53.46 -18.75
N GLY A 335 28.78 -53.10 -18.44
CA GLY A 335 29.98 -53.51 -19.18
C GLY A 335 30.37 -52.60 -20.35
N HIS A 336 29.75 -51.43 -20.52
CA HIS A 336 30.09 -50.50 -21.60
C HIS A 336 31.41 -49.76 -21.31
N SER A 337 32.52 -50.22 -21.90
CA SER A 337 33.88 -49.70 -21.63
C SER A 337 34.07 -48.21 -21.92
N ALA A 338 33.51 -47.68 -23.01
CA ALA A 338 33.63 -46.25 -23.32
C ALA A 338 32.90 -45.35 -22.32
N ALA A 339 31.78 -45.82 -21.76
CA ALA A 339 31.05 -45.10 -20.71
C ALA A 339 31.90 -45.02 -19.44
N ALA A 340 32.57 -46.12 -19.07
CA ALA A 340 33.50 -46.14 -17.95
C ALA A 340 34.67 -45.15 -18.12
N GLN A 341 35.21 -45.01 -19.34
CA GLN A 341 36.29 -44.07 -19.66
C GLN A 341 35.84 -42.60 -19.62
N ALA A 342 34.57 -42.31 -19.88
CA ALA A 342 34.01 -40.96 -19.90
C ALA A 342 33.65 -40.41 -18.49
N LEU A 343 33.54 -41.25 -17.47
CA LEU A 343 33.14 -40.86 -16.11
C LEU A 343 34.15 -39.95 -15.35
N PRO A 344 35.48 -40.20 -15.38
CA PRO A 344 36.43 -39.39 -14.61
C PRO A 344 36.39 -37.87 -14.85
N PRO A 345 36.33 -37.35 -16.09
CA PRO A 345 36.20 -35.91 -16.31
C PRO A 345 34.85 -35.35 -15.83
N LEU A 346 33.74 -36.07 -16.02
CA LEU A 346 32.42 -35.63 -15.54
C LEU A 346 32.36 -35.54 -14.02
N ARG A 347 32.97 -36.50 -13.30
CA ARG A 347 33.07 -36.47 -11.84
C ARG A 347 33.80 -35.23 -11.31
N LYS A 348 34.75 -34.66 -12.07
CA LYS A 348 35.41 -33.41 -11.67
C LYS A 348 34.47 -32.21 -11.74
N VAL A 349 33.64 -32.16 -12.79
CA VAL A 349 32.64 -31.10 -12.97
C VAL A 349 31.59 -31.16 -11.87
N THR A 350 31.09 -32.36 -11.56
CA THR A 350 30.02 -32.56 -10.56
C THR A 350 30.51 -32.53 -9.11
N ALA A 351 31.78 -32.80 -8.84
CA ALA A 351 32.38 -32.71 -7.51
C ALA A 351 32.73 -31.27 -7.11
N THR A 352 32.75 -30.33 -8.05
CA THR A 352 32.91 -28.91 -7.74
C THR A 352 31.54 -28.39 -7.33
N PRO A 353 31.30 -28.08 -6.04
CA PRO A 353 30.01 -27.53 -5.64
C PRO A 353 29.77 -26.25 -6.43
N PRO A 354 28.52 -25.99 -6.85
CA PRO A 354 28.25 -24.76 -7.55
C PRO A 354 28.66 -23.59 -6.68
N ASP A 355 29.46 -22.68 -7.24
CA ASP A 355 29.96 -21.51 -6.53
C ASP A 355 28.75 -20.73 -6.02
N THR A 356 28.43 -20.84 -4.72
CA THR A 356 27.38 -20.05 -4.10
C THR A 356 27.94 -18.65 -3.89
N VAL A 357 28.16 -17.93 -4.99
CA VAL A 357 28.44 -16.51 -4.90
C VAL A 357 27.13 -15.87 -4.43
N ARG A 358 27.15 -15.44 -3.17
CA ARG A 358 26.28 -14.36 -2.71
C ARG A 358 26.63 -13.15 -3.58
N GLU A 359 25.85 -12.93 -4.64
CA GLU A 359 25.77 -11.63 -5.31
C GLU A 359 24.63 -10.82 -4.70
#